data_AF-A0A2A7BFI4-F1
#
_entry.id   AF-A0A2A7BFI4-F1
#
_cell.length_a   1.000
_cell.length_b   1.000
_cell.length_c   1.000
_cell.angle_alpha   90.00
_cell.angle_beta   90.00
_cell.angle_gamma   90.00
#
_symmetry.space_group_name_H-M   'P 1'
#
loop_
_entity.id
_entity.type
_entity.pdbx_description
1 polymer ?
#
loop_
_entity_poly.entity_id
_entity_poly.type
_entity_poly.pdbx_seq_one_letter_code
_entity_poly.pdbx_strand_id
1 'polypeptide(L)'
;MINLKIDPEFQSQIPPLTDDEFKQLEENILKEGKLLSPLIVWNNTLVDGHNRYAILQKHPEIYFSTMPLPFESREEVLAWICKNQLGRRNLTPEQKKFLMGKQYSSEKRTEAFRGNQHTAKKSGSVQSEHNQKPMKTCERIAQENHSSASSVRRAEYYAHGVDVADELSPGFRDRFFREELHIPDYLLENLGKAKPEEQAEIFKEIKNYVPKPKKVKPNKVTVKQAEKAASNTIDESYDVPQKFLELYYRLHNAESLMRKSWEVTFDLNPKLLTHPEQVKVLRFALKPHLEFLKTLDEVLAESSGESSKTA
;
A
#
# COMPACT_ATOMS: atom_id res chain seq x y z
N MET A 1 29.13 26.75 3.67
CA MET A 1 28.26 25.56 3.74
C MET A 1 27.77 25.25 2.35
N ILE A 2 27.85 24.00 1.89
CA ILE A 2 27.41 23.63 0.53
C ILE A 2 25.88 23.63 0.51
N ASN A 3 25.28 24.46 -0.35
CA ASN A 3 23.84 24.44 -0.57
C ASN A 3 23.52 23.48 -1.73
N LEU A 4 22.90 22.35 -1.42
CA LEU A 4 22.54 21.33 -2.39
C LEU A 4 21.15 21.59 -2.93
N LYS A 5 20.97 21.41 -4.24
CA LYS A 5 19.65 21.51 -4.87
C LYS A 5 18.83 20.27 -4.54
N ILE A 6 17.57 20.46 -4.16
CA ILE A 6 16.63 19.36 -3.95
C ILE A 6 15.77 19.23 -5.19
N ASP A 7 15.78 18.02 -5.75
CA ASP A 7 14.90 17.67 -6.83
C ASP A 7 13.67 16.94 -6.28
N PRO A 8 12.46 17.48 -6.46
CA PRO A 8 11.24 16.87 -5.92
C PRO A 8 11.01 15.44 -6.41
N GLU A 9 11.38 15.12 -7.66
CA GLU A 9 11.17 13.79 -8.20
C GLU A 9 12.13 12.79 -7.55
N PHE A 10 13.39 13.17 -7.34
CA PHE A 10 14.38 12.32 -6.65
C PHE A 10 13.99 12.09 -5.20
N GLN A 11 13.58 13.15 -4.50
CA GLN A 11 13.11 13.06 -3.13
C GLN A 11 11.89 12.14 -3.02
N SER A 12 10.95 12.25 -3.97
CA SER A 12 9.73 11.45 -3.99
C SER A 12 9.96 9.95 -4.20
N GLN A 13 11.13 9.52 -4.68
CA GLN A 13 11.47 8.09 -4.81
C GLN A 13 11.90 7.45 -3.48
N ILE A 14 12.14 8.26 -2.44
CA ILE A 14 12.56 7.77 -1.14
C ILE A 14 11.30 7.59 -0.28
N PRO A 15 11.02 6.37 0.22
CA PRO A 15 9.91 6.16 1.14
C PRO A 15 10.02 7.12 2.34
N PRO A 16 8.94 7.81 2.72
CA PRO A 16 8.97 8.73 3.86
C PRO A 16 9.25 7.95 5.14
N LEU A 17 10.02 8.56 6.04
CA LEU A 17 10.18 8.05 7.40
C LEU A 17 8.95 8.41 8.23
N THR A 18 8.61 7.54 9.18
CA THR A 18 7.73 7.91 10.30
C THR A 18 8.40 8.98 11.16
N ASP A 19 7.60 9.70 11.95
CA ASP A 19 8.10 10.78 12.80
C ASP A 19 9.12 10.25 13.83
N ASP A 20 8.89 9.05 14.35
CA ASP A 20 9.79 8.38 15.29
C ASP A 20 11.08 7.93 14.63
N GLU A 21 11.03 7.37 13.40
CA GLU A 21 12.24 7.04 12.63
C GLU A 21 13.06 8.29 12.29
N PHE A 22 12.39 9.41 11.97
CA PHE A 22 13.06 10.67 11.68
C PHE A 22 13.75 11.23 12.93
N LYS A 23 13.06 11.25 14.08
CA LYS A 23 13.66 11.66 15.37
C LYS A 23 14.83 10.78 15.75
N GLN A 24 14.69 9.47 15.62
CA GLN A 24 15.77 8.53 15.92
C GLN A 24 17.00 8.78 15.03
N LEU A 25 16.78 9.09 13.75
CA LEU A 25 17.85 9.47 12.82
C LEU A 25 18.53 10.79 13.25
N GLU A 26 17.75 11.79 13.66
CA GLU A 26 18.24 13.08 14.16
C GLU A 26 19.09 12.91 15.42
N GLU A 27 18.61 12.17 16.42
CA GLU A 27 19.36 11.84 17.64
C GLU A 27 20.68 11.12 17.34
N ASN A 28 20.66 10.15 16.43
CA ASN A 28 21.86 9.41 16.03
C ASN A 28 22.89 10.33 15.35
N ILE A 29 22.46 11.27 14.52
CA ILE A 29 23.37 12.23 13.86
C ILE A 29 23.96 13.20 14.90
N LEU A 30 23.14 13.68 15.83
CA LEU A 30 23.56 14.62 16.88
C LEU A 30 24.55 13.99 17.85
N LYS A 31 24.29 12.76 18.29
CA LYS A 31 25.17 12.02 19.19
C LYS A 31 26.57 11.83 18.61
N GLU A 32 26.65 11.59 17.30
CA GLU A 32 27.91 11.30 16.63
C GLU A 32 28.66 12.59 16.24
N GLY A 33 27.95 13.73 16.18
CA GLY A 33 28.49 15.05 15.88
C GLY A 33 29.04 15.21 14.45
N LYS A 34 28.87 14.19 13.59
CA LYS A 34 29.29 14.19 12.19
C LYS A 34 28.46 13.20 11.38
N LEU A 35 28.33 13.48 10.08
CA LEU A 35 27.73 12.52 9.16
C LEU A 35 28.74 11.42 8.78
N LEU A 36 28.44 10.16 9.11
CA LEU A 36 29.33 9.03 8.82
C LEU A 36 29.39 8.67 7.33
N SER A 37 28.25 8.67 6.66
CA SER A 37 28.14 8.35 5.24
C SER A 37 27.89 9.64 4.44
N PRO A 38 28.63 9.89 3.35
CA PRO A 38 28.45 11.10 2.55
C PRO A 38 27.03 11.18 1.96
N LEU A 39 26.63 12.41 1.61
CA LEU A 39 25.44 12.66 0.78
C LEU A 39 25.79 12.40 -0.69
N ILE A 40 24.95 11.67 -1.41
CA ILE A 40 25.20 11.38 -2.83
C ILE A 40 24.66 12.53 -3.67
N VAL A 41 25.46 13.02 -4.61
CA VAL A 41 25.10 14.19 -5.43
C VAL A 41 25.37 13.97 -6.92
N TRP A 42 24.63 14.70 -7.76
CA TRP A 42 24.83 14.79 -9.20
C TRP A 42 24.63 16.24 -9.65
N ASN A 43 25.67 16.88 -10.22
CA ASN A 43 25.61 18.29 -10.65
C ASN A 43 25.06 19.25 -9.56
N ASN A 44 25.53 19.10 -8.32
CA ASN A 44 25.05 19.84 -7.13
C ASN A 44 23.58 19.56 -6.73
N THR A 45 22.95 18.53 -7.30
CA THR A 45 21.61 18.06 -6.94
C THR A 45 21.74 16.85 -6.02
N LEU A 46 20.96 16.81 -4.94
CA LEU A 46 20.95 15.71 -3.98
C LEU A 46 20.28 14.47 -4.59
N VAL A 47 21.00 13.35 -4.58
CA VAL A 47 20.52 12.06 -5.13
C VAL A 47 20.08 11.13 -4.01
N ASP A 48 20.89 10.97 -2.95
CA ASP A 48 20.53 10.19 -1.76
C ASP A 48 21.00 10.88 -0.48
N GLY A 49 20.22 10.67 0.58
CA GLY A 49 20.44 11.31 1.88
C GLY A 49 19.51 12.49 2.14
N HIS A 50 18.37 12.59 1.46
CA HIS A 50 17.37 13.65 1.65
C HIS A 50 16.97 13.87 3.12
N ASN A 51 16.65 12.81 3.87
CA ASN A 51 16.30 12.92 5.30
C ASN A 51 17.49 13.42 6.13
N ARG A 52 18.70 12.90 5.86
CA ARG A 52 19.94 13.34 6.52
C ARG A 52 20.21 14.82 6.23
N TYR A 53 20.04 15.25 4.98
CA TYR A 53 20.23 16.63 4.59
C TYR A 53 19.20 17.57 5.25
N ALA A 54 17.93 17.16 5.34
CA ALA A 54 16.90 17.92 6.04
C ALA A 54 17.24 18.15 7.52
N ILE A 55 17.82 17.15 8.20
CA ILE A 55 18.32 17.27 9.57
C ILE A 55 19.50 18.25 9.62
N LEU A 56 20.47 18.12 8.71
CA LEU A 56 21.64 19.00 8.65
C LEU A 56 21.28 20.46 8.38
N GLN A 57 20.17 20.76 7.71
CA GLN A 57 19.67 22.13 7.56
C GLN A 57 19.25 22.77 8.89
N LYS A 58 18.83 21.97 9.87
CA LYS A 58 18.51 22.42 11.23
C LYS A 58 19.75 22.51 12.14
N HIS A 59 20.81 21.80 11.77
CA HIS A 59 22.05 21.64 12.52
C HIS A 59 23.26 22.11 11.72
N PRO A 60 23.37 23.42 11.43
CA PRO A 60 24.46 23.99 10.62
C PRO A 60 25.87 23.74 11.16
N GLU A 61 25.99 23.43 12.46
CA GLU A 61 27.23 23.08 13.14
C GLU A 61 27.80 21.70 12.73
N ILE A 62 26.96 20.83 12.17
CA ILE A 62 27.36 19.47 11.80
C ILE A 62 27.94 19.46 10.39
N TYR A 63 29.22 19.10 10.30
CA TYR A 63 29.89 18.96 9.01
C TYR A 63 29.48 17.66 8.31
N PHE A 64 29.35 17.75 6.99
CA PHE A 64 29.07 16.62 6.11
C PHE A 64 29.95 16.69 4.86
N SER A 65 30.16 15.53 4.25
CA SER A 65 30.82 15.39 2.96
C SER A 65 29.82 14.96 1.90
N THR A 66 30.14 15.26 0.64
CA THR A 66 29.36 14.84 -0.53
C THR A 66 30.17 13.88 -1.38
N MET A 67 29.53 12.87 -1.96
CA MET A 67 30.12 11.97 -2.93
C MET A 67 29.41 12.13 -4.28
N PRO A 68 30.05 12.79 -5.26
CA PRO A 68 29.48 12.90 -6.60
C PRO A 68 29.52 11.55 -7.31
N LEU A 69 28.44 11.18 -7.98
CA LEU A 69 28.40 10.03 -8.89
C LEU A 69 28.17 10.47 -10.34
N PRO A 70 28.86 9.85 -11.31
CA PRO A 70 28.66 10.16 -12.72
C PRO A 70 27.36 9.51 -13.21
N PHE A 71 26.40 10.34 -13.62
CA PHE A 71 25.20 9.91 -14.33
C PHE A 71 25.09 10.68 -15.64
N GLU A 72 24.67 10.01 -16.70
CA GLU A 72 24.51 10.56 -18.04
C GLU A 72 23.17 11.27 -18.21
N SER A 73 22.15 10.87 -17.44
CA SER A 73 20.78 11.37 -17.58
C SER A 73 20.04 11.37 -16.25
N ARG A 74 18.93 12.12 -16.21
CA ARG A 74 18.03 12.17 -15.06
C ARG A 74 17.38 10.80 -14.80
N GLU A 75 17.05 10.08 -15.87
CA GLU A 75 16.45 8.75 -15.81
C GLU A 75 17.40 7.72 -15.18
N GLU A 76 18.70 7.83 -15.45
CA GLU A 76 19.72 6.99 -14.82
C GLU A 76 19.81 7.26 -13.31
N VAL A 77 19.72 8.54 -12.90
CA VAL A 77 19.67 8.91 -11.47
C VAL A 77 18.45 8.29 -10.80
N LEU A 78 17.26 8.39 -11.40
CA LEU A 78 16.02 7.82 -10.86
C LEU A 78 16.12 6.29 -10.73
N ALA A 79 16.63 5.61 -11.75
CA ALA A 79 16.85 4.17 -11.73
C ALA A 79 17.82 3.78 -10.60
N TRP A 80 18.90 4.55 -10.43
CA TRP A 80 19.88 4.33 -9.38
C TRP A 80 19.28 4.53 -7.98
N ILE A 81 18.50 5.60 -7.77
CA ILE A 81 17.83 5.85 -6.48
C ILE A 81 16.94 4.67 -6.12
N CYS A 82 16.07 4.23 -7.04
CA CYS A 82 15.15 3.12 -6.80
C CYS A 82 15.92 1.82 -6.49
N LYS A 83 16.97 1.52 -7.27
CA LYS A 83 17.84 0.36 -7.04
C LYS A 83 18.53 0.41 -5.67
N ASN A 84 19.04 1.57 -5.27
CA ASN A 84 19.68 1.75 -3.98
C ASN A 84 18.70 1.58 -2.82
N GLN A 85 17.46 2.08 -2.95
CA GLN A 85 16.40 1.86 -1.95
C GLN A 85 16.01 0.39 -1.84
N LEU A 86 15.87 -0.34 -2.97
CA LEU A 86 15.53 -1.77 -3.00
C LEU A 86 16.54 -2.66 -2.26
N GLY A 87 17.79 -2.20 -2.09
CA GLY A 87 18.81 -2.89 -1.29
C GLY A 87 18.60 -2.80 0.23
N ARG A 88 17.64 -1.98 0.72
CA ARG A 88 17.34 -1.84 2.15
C ARG A 88 16.49 -3.01 2.64
N ARG A 89 16.79 -3.49 3.85
CA ARG A 89 16.10 -4.64 4.46
C ARG A 89 14.72 -4.32 5.05
N ASN A 90 14.42 -3.04 5.28
CA ASN A 90 13.25 -2.59 6.03
C ASN A 90 12.12 -2.08 5.12
N LEU A 91 12.02 -2.59 3.89
CA LEU A 91 10.93 -2.20 2.98
C LEU A 91 9.72 -3.12 3.14
N THR A 92 8.53 -2.53 3.17
CA THR A 92 7.29 -3.32 3.06
C THR A 92 7.15 -3.93 1.66
N PRO A 93 6.36 -5.01 1.49
CA PRO A 93 6.08 -5.58 0.17
C PRO A 93 5.57 -4.54 -0.84
N GLU A 94 4.71 -3.62 -0.40
CA GLU A 94 4.12 -2.53 -1.19
C GLU A 94 5.19 -1.54 -1.64
N GLN A 95 6.05 -1.09 -0.72
CA GLN A 95 7.17 -0.19 -1.04
C GLN A 95 8.16 -0.85 -2.00
N LYS A 96 8.50 -2.13 -1.77
CA LYS A 96 9.39 -2.88 -2.67
C LYS A 96 8.79 -3.00 -4.06
N LYS A 97 7.48 -3.28 -4.16
CA LYS A 97 6.78 -3.34 -5.46
C LYS A 97 6.78 -1.98 -6.16
N PHE A 98 6.48 -0.90 -5.44
CA PHE A 98 6.52 0.46 -5.98
C PHE A 98 7.90 0.80 -6.56
N LEU A 99 8.96 0.65 -5.78
CA LEU A 99 10.34 0.96 -6.19
C LEU A 99 10.80 0.10 -7.37
N MET A 100 10.43 -1.18 -7.40
CA MET A 100 10.72 -2.06 -8.54
C MET A 100 10.06 -1.58 -9.83
N GLY A 101 8.83 -1.08 -9.73
CA GLY A 101 8.11 -0.45 -10.86
C GLY A 101 8.78 0.83 -11.34
N LYS A 102 9.17 1.72 -10.42
CA LYS A 102 9.87 2.98 -10.72
C LYS A 102 11.26 2.75 -11.33
N GLN A 103 12.02 1.77 -10.83
CA GLN A 103 13.27 1.34 -11.43
C GLN A 103 13.04 0.90 -12.88
N TYR A 104 12.08 -0.01 -13.11
CA TYR A 104 11.83 -0.53 -14.46
C TYR A 104 11.38 0.56 -15.44
N SER A 105 10.49 1.46 -15.02
CA SER A 105 10.04 2.57 -15.87
C SER A 105 11.19 3.52 -16.24
N SER A 106 12.06 3.84 -15.28
CA SER A 106 13.20 4.73 -15.49
C SER A 106 14.23 4.11 -16.44
N GLU A 107 14.61 2.85 -16.20
CA GLU A 107 15.58 2.14 -17.05
C GLU A 107 15.08 1.95 -18.49
N LYS A 108 13.77 1.69 -18.67
CA LYS A 108 13.14 1.58 -19.99
C LYS A 108 13.22 2.89 -20.77
N ARG A 109 13.10 4.04 -20.11
CA ARG A 109 13.26 5.36 -20.75
C ARG A 109 14.71 5.60 -21.15
N THR A 110 15.67 5.21 -20.31
CA THR A 110 17.10 5.27 -20.64
C THR A 110 17.45 4.39 -21.85
N GLU A 111 16.92 3.16 -21.91
CA GLU A 111 17.14 2.26 -23.05
C GLU A 111 16.46 2.76 -24.34
N ALA A 112 15.23 3.29 -24.25
CA ALA A 112 14.55 3.91 -25.39
C ALA A 112 15.34 5.12 -25.93
N PHE A 113 15.96 5.90 -25.05
CA PHE A 113 16.86 7.00 -25.39
C PHE A 113 18.16 6.52 -26.07
N ARG A 114 18.64 5.31 -25.71
CA ARG A 114 19.83 4.67 -26.30
C ARG A 114 19.57 3.90 -27.62
N GLY A 115 18.34 3.98 -28.15
CA GLY A 115 18.01 3.61 -29.51
C GLY A 115 17.10 2.39 -29.64
N ASN A 116 16.15 2.49 -30.56
CA ASN A 116 15.33 1.39 -31.04
C ASN A 116 16.21 0.15 -31.33
N GLN A 117 15.84 -1.01 -30.80
CA GLN A 117 16.45 -2.31 -31.14
C GLN A 117 16.33 -2.68 -32.64
N HIS A 118 15.77 -1.80 -33.47
CA HIS A 118 15.65 -1.95 -34.92
C HIS A 118 16.71 -1.22 -35.74
N THR A 119 17.64 -0.48 -35.13
CA THR A 119 18.76 0.13 -35.86
C THR A 119 20.01 -0.74 -35.79
N ALA A 120 20.42 -1.21 -36.98
CA ALA A 120 21.62 -1.96 -37.35
C ALA A 120 21.62 -3.49 -37.16
N LYS A 121 20.83 -4.20 -37.99
CA LYS A 121 21.32 -5.48 -38.54
C LYS A 121 22.58 -5.18 -39.37
N LYS A 122 23.76 -5.29 -38.77
CA LYS A 122 24.97 -5.59 -39.56
C LYS A 122 24.88 -7.04 -39.99
N SER A 123 24.47 -7.23 -41.24
CA SER A 123 24.69 -8.45 -42.01
C SER A 123 26.17 -8.80 -42.00
N GLY A 124 26.51 -10.02 -41.59
CA GLY A 124 27.85 -10.56 -41.76
C GLY A 124 28.21 -11.57 -40.68
N SER A 125 28.03 -12.86 -41.01
CA SER A 125 28.88 -14.00 -40.63
C SER A 125 29.33 -14.15 -39.17
N VAL A 126 28.91 -15.22 -38.50
CA VAL A 126 29.67 -16.48 -38.29
C VAL A 126 28.88 -17.28 -37.25
N GLN A 127 28.55 -18.53 -37.59
CA GLN A 127 27.98 -19.50 -36.67
C GLN A 127 29.09 -20.01 -35.74
N SER A 128 28.98 -19.73 -34.45
CA SER A 128 29.51 -20.51 -33.31
C SER A 128 29.89 -19.57 -32.19
N GLU A 129 29.00 -19.41 -31.22
CA GLU A 129 29.29 -19.28 -29.79
C GLU A 129 27.94 -19.29 -29.09
N HIS A 130 27.90 -19.79 -27.84
CA HIS A 130 26.68 -19.85 -27.03
C HIS A 130 26.27 -18.42 -26.66
N ASN A 131 25.66 -17.73 -27.63
CA ASN A 131 25.33 -16.32 -27.60
C ASN A 131 24.16 -16.16 -26.63
N GLN A 132 24.46 -16.01 -25.33
CA GLN A 132 23.44 -15.64 -24.35
C GLN A 132 22.84 -14.32 -24.84
N LYS A 133 21.58 -14.39 -25.27
CA LYS A 133 20.85 -13.18 -25.65
C LYS A 133 20.99 -12.18 -24.51
N PRO A 134 21.28 -10.89 -24.79
CA PRO A 134 21.35 -9.88 -23.74
C PRO A 134 20.05 -9.93 -22.94
N MET A 135 20.19 -10.11 -21.63
CA MET A 135 19.07 -10.24 -20.69
C MET A 135 18.21 -8.98 -20.76
N LYS A 136 16.89 -9.14 -20.85
CA LYS A 136 15.99 -7.97 -20.88
C LYS A 136 16.02 -7.25 -19.53
N THR A 137 15.81 -5.94 -19.52
CA THR A 137 15.75 -5.10 -18.30
C THR A 137 14.84 -5.71 -17.23
N CYS A 138 13.63 -6.13 -17.63
CA CYS A 138 12.66 -6.74 -16.72
C CYS A 138 13.11 -8.09 -16.15
N GLU A 139 13.94 -8.84 -16.87
CA GLU A 139 14.47 -10.13 -16.41
C GLU A 139 15.62 -9.89 -15.42
N ARG A 140 16.49 -8.91 -15.70
CA ARG A 140 17.58 -8.50 -14.79
C ARG A 140 17.03 -7.97 -13.47
N ILE A 141 16.06 -7.04 -13.50
CA ILE A 141 15.41 -6.50 -12.30
C ILE A 141 14.71 -7.61 -11.51
N ALA A 142 14.08 -8.56 -12.20
CA ALA A 142 13.42 -9.69 -11.56
C ALA A 142 14.45 -10.57 -10.80
N GLN A 143 15.60 -10.86 -11.41
CA GLN A 143 16.67 -11.61 -10.75
C GLN A 143 17.24 -10.88 -9.54
N GLU A 144 17.54 -9.58 -9.67
CA GLU A 144 18.06 -8.73 -8.59
C GLU A 144 17.11 -8.68 -7.37
N ASN A 145 15.79 -8.78 -7.60
CA ASN A 145 14.78 -8.61 -6.57
C ASN A 145 14.11 -9.92 -6.11
N HIS A 146 14.57 -11.07 -6.62
CA HIS A 146 13.96 -12.39 -6.41
C HIS A 146 12.47 -12.43 -6.81
N SER A 147 12.16 -11.89 -7.98
CA SER A 147 10.81 -11.76 -8.53
C SER A 147 10.70 -12.40 -9.92
N SER A 148 9.56 -12.21 -10.58
CA SER A 148 9.35 -12.65 -11.97
C SER A 148 9.30 -11.45 -12.92
N ALA A 149 9.70 -11.64 -14.20
CA ALA A 149 9.62 -10.57 -15.19
C ALA A 149 8.18 -10.04 -15.37
N SER A 150 7.17 -10.91 -15.21
CA SER A 150 5.76 -10.51 -15.22
C SER A 150 5.39 -9.66 -14.01
N SER A 151 5.92 -9.97 -12.83
CA SER A 151 5.75 -9.16 -11.62
C SER A 151 6.40 -7.78 -11.78
N VAL A 152 7.58 -7.69 -12.39
CA VAL A 152 8.25 -6.41 -12.69
C VAL A 152 7.40 -5.54 -13.62
N ARG A 153 6.84 -6.13 -14.70
CA ARG A 153 5.95 -5.38 -15.61
C ARG A 153 4.66 -4.91 -14.93
N ARG A 154 4.07 -5.72 -14.05
CA ARG A 154 2.91 -5.30 -13.25
C ARG A 154 3.28 -4.21 -12.24
N ALA A 155 4.49 -4.26 -11.68
CA ALA A 155 4.98 -3.26 -10.76
C ALA A 155 5.10 -1.86 -11.40
N GLU A 156 5.42 -1.76 -12.70
CA GLU A 156 5.39 -0.47 -13.43
C GLU A 156 3.99 0.16 -13.39
N TYR A 157 2.94 -0.60 -13.75
CA TYR A 157 1.57 -0.11 -13.68
C TYR A 157 1.12 0.20 -12.25
N TYR A 158 1.48 -0.65 -11.30
CA TYR A 158 1.21 -0.42 -9.88
C TYR A 158 1.83 0.90 -9.40
N ALA A 159 3.11 1.14 -9.70
CA ALA A 159 3.81 2.34 -9.30
C ALA A 159 3.19 3.59 -9.94
N HIS A 160 2.88 3.53 -11.23
CA HIS A 160 2.18 4.61 -11.92
C HIS A 160 0.80 4.87 -11.31
N GLY A 161 0.05 3.83 -10.96
CA GLY A 161 -1.25 3.99 -10.29
C GLY A 161 -1.14 4.63 -8.91
N VAL A 162 -0.11 4.30 -8.14
CA VAL A 162 0.16 4.97 -6.85
C VAL A 162 0.47 6.46 -7.06
N ASP A 163 1.29 6.80 -8.06
CA ASP A 163 1.60 8.20 -8.38
C ASP A 163 0.34 8.97 -8.81
N VAL A 164 -0.47 8.42 -9.72
CA VAL A 164 -1.74 9.01 -10.16
C VAL A 164 -2.73 9.17 -9.00
N ALA A 165 -2.80 8.19 -8.09
CA ALA A 165 -3.65 8.28 -6.91
C ALA A 165 -3.21 9.41 -5.97
N ASP A 166 -1.89 9.66 -5.85
CA ASP A 166 -1.33 10.77 -5.09
C ASP A 166 -1.57 12.13 -5.77
N GLU A 167 -1.52 12.19 -7.10
CA GLU A 167 -1.89 13.38 -7.87
C GLU A 167 -3.38 13.73 -7.71
N LEU A 168 -4.27 12.73 -7.77
CA LEU A 168 -5.72 12.91 -7.62
C LEU A 168 -6.15 13.15 -6.16
N SER A 169 -5.35 12.69 -5.20
CA SER A 169 -5.55 12.89 -3.77
C SER A 169 -4.21 13.04 -3.06
N PRO A 170 -3.67 14.28 -2.96
CA PRO A 170 -2.39 14.53 -2.31
C PRO A 170 -2.26 13.88 -0.93
N GLY A 171 -1.15 13.18 -0.70
CA GLY A 171 -0.89 12.41 0.52
C GLY A 171 -1.50 11.01 0.52
N PHE A 172 -2.09 10.56 -0.59
CA PHE A 172 -2.55 9.18 -0.76
C PHE A 172 -1.40 8.20 -0.56
N ARG A 173 -0.26 8.46 -1.20
CA ARG A 173 0.90 7.57 -1.19
C ARG A 173 1.47 7.38 0.22
N ASP A 174 1.56 8.47 0.97
CA ASP A 174 2.09 8.45 2.35
C ASP A 174 1.18 7.64 3.27
N ARG A 175 -0.14 7.88 3.23
CA ARG A 175 -1.12 7.10 4.01
C ARG A 175 -1.15 5.63 3.60
N PHE A 176 -0.99 5.35 2.29
CA PHE A 176 -0.94 3.99 1.79
C PHE A 176 0.29 3.22 2.29
N PHE A 177 1.49 3.82 2.24
CA PHE A 177 2.70 3.16 2.74
C PHE A 177 2.82 3.14 4.27
N ARG A 178 2.06 3.96 4.99
CA ARG A 178 1.91 3.88 6.46
C ARG A 178 0.85 2.87 6.91
N GLU A 179 0.30 2.08 5.98
CA GLU A 179 -0.76 1.09 6.22
C GLU A 179 -2.09 1.70 6.74
N GLU A 180 -2.27 3.02 6.62
CA GLU A 180 -3.53 3.71 6.97
C GLU A 180 -4.62 3.47 5.91
N LEU A 181 -4.21 3.15 4.68
CA LEU A 181 -5.10 2.80 3.56
C LEU A 181 -4.78 1.40 3.06
N HIS A 182 -5.78 0.52 3.05
CA HIS A 182 -5.64 -0.83 2.53
C HIS A 182 -6.29 -0.95 1.14
N ILE A 183 -5.54 -0.59 0.10
CA ILE A 183 -5.99 -0.71 -1.30
C ILE A 183 -5.36 -1.93 -1.97
N PRO A 184 -6.15 -2.84 -2.57
CA PRO A 184 -5.62 -3.96 -3.32
C PRO A 184 -4.79 -3.53 -4.53
N ASP A 185 -3.68 -4.25 -4.73
CA ASP A 185 -2.77 -4.07 -5.86
C ASP A 185 -3.45 -3.93 -7.22
N TYR A 186 -4.48 -4.73 -7.51
CA TYR A 186 -5.12 -4.73 -8.82
C TYR A 186 -5.84 -3.41 -9.14
N LEU A 187 -6.36 -2.69 -8.13
CA LEU A 187 -7.00 -1.40 -8.35
C LEU A 187 -5.97 -0.34 -8.74
N LEU A 188 -4.82 -0.34 -8.07
CA LEU A 188 -3.70 0.55 -8.41
C LEU A 188 -3.10 0.18 -9.77
N GLU A 189 -2.94 -1.11 -10.07
CA GLU A 189 -2.49 -1.56 -11.38
C GLU A 189 -3.46 -1.17 -12.51
N ASN A 190 -4.78 -1.21 -12.26
CA ASN A 190 -5.79 -0.78 -13.23
C ASN A 190 -5.73 0.73 -13.45
N LEU A 191 -5.62 1.51 -12.35
CA LEU A 191 -5.46 2.95 -12.42
C LEU A 191 -4.22 3.36 -13.24
N GLY A 192 -3.08 2.72 -12.99
CA GLY A 192 -1.85 3.02 -13.75
C GLY A 192 -1.83 2.48 -15.19
N LYS A 193 -2.74 1.58 -15.57
CA LYS A 193 -2.91 1.16 -16.99
C LYS A 193 -3.85 2.08 -17.76
N ALA A 194 -4.78 2.71 -17.06
CA ALA A 194 -5.82 3.52 -17.67
C ALA A 194 -5.27 4.80 -18.28
N LYS A 195 -5.97 5.30 -19.30
CA LYS A 195 -5.65 6.59 -19.90
C LYS A 195 -6.09 7.73 -18.98
N PRO A 196 -5.51 8.94 -19.09
CA PRO A 196 -5.84 10.07 -18.22
C PRO A 196 -7.34 10.38 -18.14
N GLU A 197 -8.10 10.17 -19.22
CA GLU A 197 -9.54 10.45 -19.25
C GLU A 197 -10.37 9.47 -18.39
N GLU A 198 -9.85 8.26 -18.17
CA GLU A 198 -10.54 7.18 -17.43
C GLU A 198 -10.09 7.08 -15.97
N GLN A 199 -8.92 7.64 -15.64
CA GLN A 199 -8.31 7.56 -14.31
C GLN A 199 -9.21 8.13 -13.21
N ALA A 200 -9.94 9.22 -13.49
CA ALA A 200 -10.83 9.84 -12.51
C ALA A 200 -11.99 8.92 -12.08
N GLU A 201 -12.57 8.15 -13.01
CA GLU A 201 -13.65 7.22 -12.68
C GLU A 201 -13.14 6.00 -11.93
N ILE A 202 -11.99 5.45 -12.34
CA ILE A 202 -11.35 4.33 -11.62
C ILE A 202 -10.94 4.75 -10.21
N PHE A 203 -10.49 5.99 -10.03
CA PHE A 203 -10.13 6.50 -8.70
C PHE A 203 -11.34 6.64 -7.78
N LYS A 204 -12.57 6.85 -8.30
CA LYS A 204 -13.79 6.78 -7.47
C LYS A 204 -13.99 5.39 -6.86
N GLU A 205 -13.65 4.33 -7.59
CA GLU A 205 -13.69 2.96 -7.07
C GLU A 205 -12.70 2.79 -5.91
N ILE A 206 -11.47 3.32 -6.06
CA ILE A 206 -10.45 3.30 -5.00
C ILE A 206 -10.91 4.07 -3.76
N LYS A 207 -11.49 5.27 -3.94
CA LYS A 207 -11.97 6.10 -2.84
C LYS A 207 -13.10 5.45 -2.04
N ASN A 208 -13.97 4.72 -2.74
CA ASN A 208 -15.10 4.01 -2.14
C ASN A 208 -14.77 2.55 -1.80
N TYR A 209 -13.50 2.15 -1.94
CA TYR A 209 -13.10 0.78 -1.67
C TYR A 209 -13.22 0.48 -0.18
N VAL A 210 -14.15 -0.39 0.16
CA VAL A 210 -14.24 -0.99 1.49
C VAL A 210 -13.47 -2.31 1.43
N PRO A 211 -12.44 -2.50 2.28
CA PRO A 211 -11.74 -3.78 2.37
C PRO A 211 -12.74 -4.90 2.54
N LYS A 212 -12.86 -5.75 1.51
CA LYS A 212 -13.67 -6.96 1.65
C LYS A 212 -13.10 -7.71 2.85
N PRO A 213 -13.92 -8.05 3.87
CA PRO A 213 -13.43 -8.83 4.98
C PRO A 213 -12.70 -10.02 4.38
N LYS A 214 -11.43 -10.23 4.79
CA LYS A 214 -10.69 -11.44 4.41
C LYS A 214 -11.69 -12.57 4.58
N LYS A 215 -11.89 -13.40 3.54
CA LYS A 215 -12.65 -14.65 3.71
C LYS A 215 -11.88 -15.44 4.76
N VAL A 216 -12.20 -15.20 6.04
CA VAL A 216 -12.00 -16.17 7.09
C VAL A 216 -12.77 -17.34 6.52
N LYS A 217 -12.04 -18.35 6.04
CA LYS A 217 -12.68 -19.63 5.72
C LYS A 217 -13.54 -19.87 6.96
N PRO A 218 -14.88 -19.94 6.85
CA PRO A 218 -15.69 -20.14 8.03
C PRO A 218 -15.05 -21.35 8.70
N ASN A 219 -14.57 -21.19 9.94
CA ASN A 219 -14.22 -22.36 10.72
C ASN A 219 -15.46 -23.25 10.57
N LYS A 220 -15.28 -24.44 10.02
CA LYS A 220 -16.38 -25.40 9.95
C LYS A 220 -16.70 -25.72 11.40
N VAL A 221 -17.59 -24.93 12.00
CA VAL A 221 -18.11 -25.19 13.33
C VAL A 221 -18.92 -26.46 13.16
N THR A 222 -18.38 -27.55 13.68
CA THR A 222 -19.08 -28.84 13.62
C THR A 222 -20.32 -28.77 14.50
N VAL A 223 -21.35 -29.56 14.19
CA VAL A 223 -22.59 -29.63 14.98
C VAL A 223 -22.29 -29.84 16.48
N LYS A 224 -21.25 -30.62 16.82
CA LYS A 224 -20.78 -30.82 18.20
C LYS A 224 -20.22 -29.56 18.88
N GLN A 225 -19.58 -28.66 18.13
CA GLN A 225 -19.08 -27.38 18.66
C GLN A 225 -20.22 -26.38 18.84
N ALA A 226 -21.23 -26.43 17.96
CA ALA A 226 -22.48 -25.68 18.10
C ALA A 226 -23.29 -26.15 19.33
N GLU A 227 -23.47 -27.45 19.52
CA GLU A 227 -24.15 -28.04 20.70
C GLU A 227 -23.48 -27.65 22.02
N LYS A 228 -22.15 -27.67 22.08
CA LYS A 228 -21.38 -27.29 23.28
C LYS A 228 -21.46 -25.78 23.60
N ALA A 229 -21.64 -24.93 22.59
CA ALA A 229 -21.89 -23.51 22.80
C ALA A 229 -23.35 -23.23 23.20
N ALA A 230 -24.29 -24.11 22.79
CA ALA A 230 -25.73 -24.05 23.09
C ALA A 230 -26.02 -24.18 24.58
N SER A 231 -25.26 -25.02 25.29
CA SER A 231 -25.39 -25.08 26.74
C SER A 231 -24.94 -23.80 27.46
N ASN A 232 -24.25 -22.87 26.79
CA ASN A 232 -23.58 -21.73 27.44
C ASN A 232 -24.16 -20.35 27.07
N THR A 233 -25.04 -20.23 26.07
CA THR A 233 -25.42 -18.90 25.51
C THR A 233 -26.87 -18.75 25.04
N ILE A 234 -27.75 -19.72 25.29
CA ILE A 234 -29.16 -19.62 24.85
C ILE A 234 -29.94 -18.69 25.80
N ASP A 235 -30.61 -17.69 25.22
CA ASP A 235 -31.75 -17.00 25.80
C ASP A 235 -32.85 -18.04 26.05
N GLU A 236 -33.25 -18.23 27.32
CA GLU A 236 -34.18 -19.28 27.78
C GLU A 236 -35.56 -19.25 27.08
N SER A 237 -35.84 -18.24 26.25
CA SER A 237 -37.13 -18.01 25.60
C SER A 237 -37.36 -18.69 24.24
N TYR A 238 -36.33 -19.22 23.54
CA TYR A 238 -36.50 -19.84 22.22
C TYR A 238 -35.62 -21.09 21.99
N ASP A 239 -36.28 -22.24 21.82
CA ASP A 239 -35.62 -23.52 21.51
C ASP A 239 -35.30 -23.63 20.00
N VAL A 240 -34.02 -23.46 19.66
CA VAL A 240 -33.53 -23.51 18.28
C VAL A 240 -33.50 -24.96 17.78
N PRO A 241 -34.28 -25.33 16.73
CA PRO A 241 -34.27 -26.70 16.23
C PRO A 241 -32.87 -27.15 15.78
N GLN A 242 -32.50 -28.39 16.10
CA GLN A 242 -31.14 -28.92 15.90
C GLN A 242 -30.61 -28.78 14.46
N LYS A 243 -31.50 -28.88 13.46
CA LYS A 243 -31.17 -28.69 12.03
C LYS A 243 -30.74 -27.26 11.66
N PHE A 244 -31.08 -26.27 12.49
CA PHE A 244 -30.74 -24.85 12.29
C PHE A 244 -29.67 -24.35 13.26
N LEU A 245 -29.20 -25.21 14.17
CA LEU A 245 -28.24 -24.84 15.20
C LEU A 245 -26.96 -24.23 14.61
N GLU A 246 -26.41 -24.83 13.55
CA GLU A 246 -25.22 -24.30 12.87
C GLU A 246 -25.46 -22.89 12.29
N LEU A 247 -26.63 -22.65 11.70
CA LEU A 247 -26.99 -21.35 11.15
C LEU A 247 -27.13 -20.30 12.24
N TYR A 248 -27.85 -20.64 13.32
CA TYR A 248 -28.00 -19.78 14.50
C TYR A 248 -26.64 -19.38 15.07
N TYR A 249 -25.72 -20.34 15.24
CA TYR A 249 -24.38 -20.05 15.75
C TYR A 249 -23.54 -19.15 14.86
N ARG A 250 -23.67 -19.29 13.54
CA ARG A 250 -22.96 -18.39 12.61
C ARG A 250 -23.45 -16.96 12.76
N LEU A 251 -24.77 -16.76 12.90
CA LEU A 251 -25.36 -15.44 13.12
C LEU A 251 -25.01 -14.87 14.49
N HIS A 252 -25.11 -15.68 15.55
CA HIS A 252 -24.74 -15.30 16.91
C HIS A 252 -23.26 -14.91 17.03
N ASN A 253 -22.36 -15.69 16.41
CA ASN A 253 -20.93 -15.35 16.39
C ASN A 253 -20.65 -14.05 15.64
N ALA A 254 -21.38 -13.78 14.54
CA ALA A 254 -21.24 -12.52 13.81
C ALA A 254 -21.66 -11.33 14.67
N GLU A 255 -22.78 -11.44 15.40
CA GLU A 255 -23.23 -10.42 16.37
C GLU A 255 -22.21 -10.21 17.49
N SER A 256 -21.72 -11.31 18.10
CA SER A 256 -20.76 -11.24 19.20
C SER A 256 -19.44 -10.60 18.80
N LEU A 257 -18.93 -10.92 17.60
CA LEU A 257 -17.71 -10.30 17.07
C LEU A 257 -17.90 -8.80 16.81
N MET A 258 -19.05 -8.41 16.25
CA MET A 258 -19.39 -7.01 16.06
C MET A 258 -19.40 -6.28 17.41
N ARG A 259 -20.12 -6.82 18.40
CA ARG A 259 -20.22 -6.25 19.76
C ARG A 259 -18.85 -6.06 20.40
N LYS A 260 -18.01 -7.10 20.41
CA LYS A 260 -16.64 -7.03 20.97
C LYS A 260 -15.79 -5.99 20.27
N SER A 261 -15.89 -5.87 18.94
CA SER A 261 -15.16 -4.86 18.18
C SER A 261 -15.56 -3.44 18.61
N TRP A 262 -16.85 -3.20 18.86
CA TRP A 262 -17.33 -1.90 19.35
C TRP A 262 -16.94 -1.63 20.80
N GLU A 263 -17.04 -2.63 21.69
CA GLU A 263 -16.59 -2.53 23.09
C GLU A 263 -15.12 -2.10 23.17
N VAL A 264 -14.22 -2.79 22.46
CA VAL A 264 -12.79 -2.42 22.40
C VAL A 264 -12.61 -0.99 21.87
N THR A 265 -13.40 -0.60 20.86
CA THR A 265 -13.31 0.75 20.29
C THR A 265 -13.73 1.81 21.30
N PHE A 266 -14.78 1.57 22.09
CA PHE A 266 -15.22 2.48 23.14
C PHE A 266 -14.25 2.53 24.32
N ASP A 267 -13.66 1.40 24.72
CA ASP A 267 -12.67 1.33 25.79
C ASP A 267 -11.41 2.14 25.44
N LEU A 268 -10.94 2.05 24.19
CA LEU A 268 -9.80 2.82 23.69
C LEU A 268 -10.14 4.31 23.48
N ASN A 269 -11.42 4.66 23.33
CA ASN A 269 -11.87 6.01 23.01
C ASN A 269 -13.02 6.45 23.93
N PRO A 270 -12.79 6.68 25.23
CA PRO A 270 -13.86 6.96 26.20
C PRO A 270 -14.62 8.26 25.93
N LYS A 271 -14.04 9.17 25.14
CA LYS A 271 -14.67 10.44 24.73
C LYS A 271 -15.66 10.28 23.57
N LEU A 272 -15.71 9.11 22.91
CA LEU A 272 -16.56 8.89 21.73
C LEU A 272 -18.06 9.05 22.03
N LEU A 273 -18.45 8.82 23.29
CA LEU A 273 -19.83 8.94 23.77
C LEU A 273 -20.15 10.30 24.43
N THR A 274 -19.15 11.12 24.73
CA THR A 274 -19.31 12.32 25.56
C THR A 274 -18.88 13.61 24.86
N HIS A 275 -17.92 13.57 23.94
CA HIS A 275 -17.43 14.75 23.23
C HIS A 275 -18.30 15.06 22.00
N PRO A 276 -18.85 16.29 21.84
CA PRO A 276 -19.81 16.62 20.78
C PRO A 276 -19.37 16.26 19.36
N GLU A 277 -18.12 16.57 18.99
CA GLU A 277 -17.60 16.24 17.65
C GLU A 277 -17.33 14.74 17.46
N GLN A 278 -16.93 14.02 18.52
CA GLN A 278 -16.70 12.58 18.42
C GLN A 278 -18.01 11.81 18.37
N VAL A 279 -19.04 12.31 19.06
CA VAL A 279 -20.41 11.80 18.96
C VAL A 279 -20.95 11.97 17.54
N LYS A 280 -20.62 13.07 16.84
CA LYS A 280 -20.98 13.24 15.41
C LYS A 280 -20.28 12.20 14.54
N VAL A 281 -18.99 11.96 14.76
CA VAL A 281 -18.22 10.92 14.05
C VAL A 281 -18.82 9.54 14.29
N LEU A 282 -19.15 9.21 15.54
CA LEU A 282 -19.81 7.96 15.92
C LEU A 282 -21.16 7.80 15.22
N ARG A 283 -22.01 8.83 15.23
CA ARG A 283 -23.31 8.81 14.54
C ARG A 283 -23.16 8.61 13.03
N PHE A 284 -22.16 9.25 12.43
CA PHE A 284 -21.88 9.09 11.01
C PHE A 284 -21.42 7.66 10.70
N ALA A 285 -20.54 7.10 11.53
CA ALA A 285 -20.08 5.71 11.39
C ALA A 285 -21.21 4.69 11.59
N LEU A 286 -22.14 4.93 12.53
CA LEU A 286 -23.25 4.02 12.83
C LEU A 286 -24.37 4.03 11.78
N LYS A 287 -24.53 5.14 11.04
CA LYS A 287 -25.60 5.31 10.05
C LYS A 287 -25.75 4.12 9.07
N PRO A 288 -24.70 3.65 8.37
CA PRO A 288 -24.83 2.51 7.46
C PRO A 288 -25.18 1.19 8.17
N HIS A 289 -24.76 1.00 9.43
CA HIS A 289 -25.13 -0.20 10.19
C HIS A 289 -26.62 -0.20 10.55
N LEU A 290 -27.15 0.96 10.96
CA LEU A 290 -28.57 1.11 11.27
C LEU A 290 -29.44 0.95 10.02
N GLU A 291 -29.00 1.51 8.88
CA GLU A 291 -29.68 1.31 7.59
C GLU A 291 -29.70 -0.17 7.19
N PHE A 292 -28.58 -0.88 7.32
CA PHE A 292 -28.52 -2.32 7.05
C PHE A 292 -29.47 -3.13 7.94
N LEU A 293 -29.49 -2.86 9.25
CA LEU A 293 -30.40 -3.55 10.18
C LEU A 293 -31.86 -3.25 9.86
N LYS A 294 -32.18 -2.03 9.46
CA LYS A 294 -33.53 -1.64 9.05
C LYS A 294 -33.96 -2.38 7.77
N THR A 295 -33.10 -2.45 6.75
CA THR A 295 -33.38 -3.22 5.53
C THR A 295 -33.58 -4.70 5.85
N LEU A 296 -32.79 -5.25 6.78
CA LEU A 296 -32.94 -6.64 7.20
C LEU A 296 -34.31 -6.87 7.87
N ASP A 297 -34.74 -5.95 8.74
CA ASP A 297 -36.05 -6.01 9.39
C ASP A 297 -37.21 -5.92 8.39
N GLU A 298 -37.10 -5.03 7.39
CA GLU A 298 -38.07 -4.91 6.29
C GLU A 298 -38.19 -6.22 5.49
N VAL A 299 -37.06 -6.86 5.13
CA VAL A 299 -37.03 -8.16 4.43
C VAL A 299 -37.66 -9.28 5.29
N LEU A 300 -37.40 -9.28 6.59
CA LEU A 300 -37.99 -10.24 7.52
C LEU A 300 -39.52 -10.01 7.68
N ALA A 301 -39.98 -8.77 7.66
CA ALA A 301 -41.40 -8.42 7.69
C ALA A 301 -42.12 -8.83 6.39
N GLU A 302 -41.50 -8.66 5.22
CA GLU A 302 -42.07 -9.07 3.92
C GLU A 302 -42.20 -10.60 3.82
N SER A 303 -41.15 -11.33 4.22
CA SER A 303 -41.14 -12.80 4.21
C SER A 303 -42.16 -13.44 5.18
N SER A 304 -42.48 -12.77 6.29
CA SER A 304 -43.52 -13.22 7.23
C SER A 304 -44.93 -12.85 6.74
N GLY A 305 -45.10 -11.71 6.06
CA GLY A 305 -46.35 -11.26 5.46
C GLY A 305 -46.83 -12.08 4.25
N GLU A 306 -45.92 -12.64 3.43
CA GLU A 306 -46.29 -13.51 2.30
C GLU A 306 -46.83 -14.87 2.75
N SER A 307 -46.41 -15.37 3.92
CA SER A 307 -46.89 -16.65 4.47
C SER A 307 -48.37 -16.64 4.89
N SER A 308 -48.98 -15.47 5.07
CA SER A 308 -50.37 -15.32 5.54
C SER A 308 -51.39 -15.14 4.41
N LYS A 309 -50.97 -15.13 3.12
CA LYS A 309 -51.88 -14.99 1.97
C LYS A 309 -52.12 -16.29 1.19
N THR A 310 -51.57 -17.41 1.65
CA THR A 310 -51.87 -18.75 1.13
C THR A 310 -52.12 -19.72 2.27
N ALA A 311 -53.25 -19.52 2.96
CA ALA A 311 -53.92 -20.53 3.78
C ALA A 311 -55.42 -20.41 3.56
#